data_AF-A0A421DUS1-F1
#
_entry.id   AF-A0A421DUS1-F1
#
_cell.length_a   1.000
_cell.length_b   1.000
_cell.length_c   1.000
_cell.angle_alpha   90.00
_cell.angle_beta   90.00
_cell.angle_gamma   90.00
#
_symmetry.space_group_name_H-M   'P 1'
#
loop_
_entity.id
_entity.type
_entity.pdbx_description
1 polymer ?
#
loop_
_entity_poly.entity_id
_entity_poly.type
_entity_poly.pdbx_seq_one_letter_code
_entity_poly.pdbx_strand_id
1 'polypeptide(L)' 'MDQIDVTLTPNGHGAQPYFSRDFLRDSACPLSQGEECTARLIPNIGILLTPGHDTEQYCVQPTSTGSIGGETDDR' A
#
# COMPACT_ATOMS: atom_id res chain seq x y z
N MET A 1 -10.83 -17.15 21.60
CA MET A 1 -10.23 -16.42 20.45
C MET A 1 -8.91 -17.07 20.21
N ASP A 2 -8.72 -17.62 19.03
CA ASP A 2 -7.45 -18.25 18.67
C ASP A 2 -6.44 -17.15 18.32
N GLN A 3 -5.25 -17.24 18.88
CA GLN A 3 -4.14 -16.36 18.51
C GLN A 3 -3.71 -16.71 17.08
N ILE A 4 -3.57 -15.70 16.23
CA ILE A 4 -3.13 -15.88 14.84
C ILE A 4 -1.78 -15.20 14.68
N ASP A 5 -0.76 -16.02 14.43
CA ASP A 5 0.59 -15.54 14.18
C ASP A 5 0.72 -15.15 12.70
N VAL A 6 1.06 -13.88 12.45
CA VAL A 6 1.23 -13.32 11.10
C VAL A 6 2.72 -13.21 10.80
N THR A 7 3.16 -13.80 9.69
CA THR A 7 4.56 -13.67 9.26
C THR A 7 4.81 -12.27 8.70
N LEU A 8 5.93 -11.66 9.11
CA LEU A 8 6.41 -10.39 8.56
C LEU A 8 7.45 -10.66 7.48
N THR A 9 7.22 -10.12 6.29
CA THR A 9 8.12 -10.26 5.13
C THR A 9 8.90 -8.97 4.91
N PRO A 10 10.23 -9.01 4.75
CA PRO A 10 11.01 -7.83 4.39
C PRO A 10 10.58 -7.25 3.04
N ASN A 11 10.52 -5.92 2.91
CA ASN A 11 10.11 -5.25 1.66
C ASN A 11 11.11 -4.20 1.16
N GLY A 12 12.35 -4.22 1.67
CA GLY A 12 13.38 -3.21 1.34
C GLY A 12 13.22 -1.87 2.06
N HIS A 13 12.05 -1.59 2.63
CA HIS A 13 11.76 -0.37 3.40
C HIS A 13 11.40 -0.66 4.88
N GLY A 14 11.47 -1.94 5.28
CA GLY A 14 11.06 -2.43 6.58
C GLY A 14 10.50 -3.84 6.45
N ALA A 15 9.41 -4.11 7.17
CA ALA A 15 8.68 -5.37 7.11
C ALA A 15 7.19 -5.11 6.91
N GLN A 16 6.53 -6.00 6.17
CA GLN A 16 5.09 -5.96 5.92
C GLN A 16 4.45 -7.28 6.37
N PRO A 17 3.26 -7.24 7.01
CA PRO A 17 2.52 -8.46 7.31
C PRO A 17 2.03 -9.13 6.03
N TYR A 18 2.09 -10.46 6.01
CA TYR A 18 1.46 -11.26 4.97
C TYR A 18 0.17 -11.89 5.51
N PHE A 19 -0.97 -11.44 4.97
CA PHE A 19 -2.27 -12.02 5.27
C PHE A 19 -2.64 -12.98 4.13
N SER A 20 -2.83 -14.26 4.43
CA SER A 20 -3.27 -15.22 3.43
C SER A 20 -4.66 -14.83 2.90
N ARG A 21 -4.96 -15.19 1.66
CA ARG A 21 -6.28 -14.94 1.07
C ARG A 21 -7.40 -15.55 1.91
N ASP A 22 -7.17 -16.73 2.46
CA ASP A 22 -8.15 -17.43 3.30
C ASP A 22 -8.37 -16.66 4.61
N PHE A 23 -7.31 -16.15 5.24
CA PHE A 23 -7.42 -15.29 6.43
C PHE A 23 -8.24 -14.03 6.15
N LEU A 24 -7.96 -13.31 5.05
CA LEU A 24 -8.70 -12.09 4.69
C LEU A 24 -10.18 -12.39 4.42
N ARG A 25 -10.47 -13.52 3.77
CA ARG A 25 -11.84 -13.95 3.48
C ARG A 25 -12.61 -14.35 4.74
N ASP A 26 -11.98 -15.11 5.63
CA ASP A 26 -12.64 -15.67 6.81
C ASP A 26 -12.82 -14.64 7.93
N SER A 27 -12.01 -13.58 7.96
CA SER A 27 -12.08 -12.50 8.94
C SER A 27 -13.04 -11.36 8.57
N ALA A 28 -13.68 -11.41 7.39
CA ALA A 28 -14.41 -10.28 6.80
C ALA A 28 -13.55 -8.99 6.77
N CYS A 29 -12.23 -9.14 6.60
CA CYS A 29 -11.30 -8.02 6.58
C CYS A 29 -11.60 -7.13 5.37
N PRO A 30 -11.71 -5.80 5.55
CA PRO A 30 -11.96 -4.88 4.44
C PRO A 30 -10.70 -4.64 3.58
N LEU A 31 -9.53 -5.12 4.00
CA LEU A 31 -8.25 -4.90 3.32
C LEU A 31 -7.93 -6.04 2.35
N SER A 32 -7.34 -5.69 1.22
CA SER A 32 -6.70 -6.63 0.29
C SER A 32 -5.19 -6.72 0.54
N GLN A 33 -4.58 -7.86 0.20
CA GLN A 33 -3.12 -8.00 0.28
C GLN A 33 -2.42 -6.99 -0.64
N GLY A 34 -1.48 -6.21 -0.10
CA GLY A 34 -0.76 -5.17 -0.84
C GLY A 34 -1.48 -3.82 -0.91
N GLU A 35 -2.66 -3.69 -0.29
CA GLU A 35 -3.35 -2.42 -0.14
C GLU A 35 -2.66 -1.52 0.89
N GLU A 36 -2.54 -0.24 0.60
CA GLU A 36 -2.07 0.75 1.57
C GLU A 36 -3.13 0.99 2.66
N CYS A 37 -2.70 1.08 3.91
CA CYS A 37 -3.59 1.26 5.04
C CYS A 37 -2.95 2.14 6.11
N THR A 38 -3.78 2.71 6.98
CA THR A 38 -3.30 3.39 8.19
C THR A 38 -3.13 2.38 9.31
N ALA A 39 -1.96 2.38 9.95
CA ALA A 39 -1.69 1.59 11.14
C ALA A 39 -1.73 2.47 12.41
N ARG A 40 -2.58 2.12 13.37
CA ARG A 40 -2.66 2.79 14.68
C ARG A 40 -2.31 1.82 15.80
N LEU A 41 -1.31 2.18 16.61
CA LEU A 41 -1.01 1.46 17.85
C LEU A 41 -2.09 1.78 18.90
N ILE A 42 -2.74 0.73 19.41
CA ILE A 42 -3.65 0.81 20.54
C ILE A 42 -2.95 0.18 21.77
N PRO A 43 -2.59 0.98 22.79
CA PRO A 43 -1.84 0.50 23.94
C PRO A 43 -2.48 -0.73 24.60
N ASN A 44 -1.67 -1.74 24.88
CA ASN A 44 -2.08 -3.01 25.51
C ASN A 44 -3.09 -3.86 24.71
N ILE A 45 -3.36 -3.51 23.45
CA ILE A 45 -4.27 -4.27 22.57
C ILE A 45 -3.53 -4.77 21.33
N GLY A 46 -2.88 -3.87 20.59
CA GLY A 46 -2.19 -4.22 19.36
C GLY A 46 -2.22 -3.11 18.33
N ILE A 47 -2.08 -3.48 17.06
CA ILE A 47 -2.11 -2.56 15.93
C ILE A 47 -3.45 -2.72 15.20
N LEU A 48 -4.17 -1.62 15.02
CA LEU A 48 -5.36 -1.56 14.19
C LEU A 48 -4.96 -1.07 12.80
N LEU A 49 -5.28 -1.86 11.78
CA LEU A 49 -5.15 -1.49 10.37
C LEU A 49 -6.51 -1.03 9.84
N THR A 50 -6.56 0.14 9.20
CA THR A 50 -7.78 0.66 8.56
C THR A 50 -7.52 1.01 7.10
N PRO A 51 -8.44 0.72 6.16
CA PRO A 51 -8.30 1.11 4.77
C PRO A 51 -7.90 2.58 4.64
N GLY A 52 -6.99 2.88 3.71
CA GLY A 52 -6.62 4.26 3.41
C GLY A 52 -7.84 5.03 2.90
N HIS A 53 -8.36 5.97 3.69
CA HIS A 53 -9.30 6.95 3.18
C HIS A 53 -8.50 8.00 2.40
N ASP A 54 -8.51 7.92 1.08
CA ASP A 54 -8.21 9.09 0.26
C ASP A 54 -9.23 10.19 0.59
N THR A 55 -8.78 11.28 1.18
CA THR A 55 -9.42 12.60 0.97
C THR A 55 -8.53 13.59 0.24
N GLU A 56 -7.38 13.17 -0.30
CA GLU A 56 -6.67 13.98 -1.30
C GLU A 56 -6.15 13.08 -2.41
N GLN A 57 -6.90 13.03 -3.52
CA GLN A 57 -6.37 12.57 -4.79
C GLN A 57 -5.13 13.42 -5.12
N TYR A 58 -3.94 12.86 -4.93
CA TYR A 58 -2.73 13.43 -5.51
C TYR A 58 -2.78 13.25 -7.03
N CYS A 59 -3.47 14.17 -7.69
CA CYS A 59 -3.43 14.30 -9.13
C CYS A 59 -2.04 14.87 -9.49
N VAL A 60 -1.08 13.99 -9.73
CA VAL A 60 0.23 14.41 -10.27
C VAL A 60 -0.02 14.92 -11.68
N GLN A 61 -0.14 16.23 -11.85
CA GLN A 61 -0.18 16.82 -13.17
C GLN A 61 1.12 16.44 -13.88
N PRO A 62 1.08 15.81 -15.07
CA PRO A 62 2.29 15.62 -15.85
C PRO A 62 2.85 17.00 -16.15
N THR A 63 4.04 17.30 -15.62
CA THR A 63 4.80 18.50 -15.99
C THR A 63 5.27 18.32 -17.42
N SER A 64 4.37 18.60 -18.37
CA SER A 64 4.75 18.91 -19.74
C SER A 64 5.55 20.22 -19.64
N THR A 65 6.84 20.25 -19.92
CA THR A 65 7.35 20.37 -21.28
C THR A 65 8.64 19.55 -21.48
N GLY A 66 8.50 18.28 -21.83
CA GLY A 66 9.53 17.55 -22.54
C GLY A 66 9.27 17.66 -24.04
N SER A 67 9.82 18.68 -24.70
CA SER A 67 9.84 18.75 -26.16
C SER A 67 10.79 17.66 -26.68
N ILE A 68 10.28 16.47 -27.00
CA ILE A 68 11.06 15.48 -27.76
C ILE A 68 10.88 15.84 -29.24
N GLY A 69 11.50 16.94 -29.66
CA GLY A 69 11.64 17.31 -31.06
C GLY A 69 12.92 16.70 -31.61
N GLY A 70 12.82 15.49 -32.14
CA GLY A 70 13.84 14.93 -33.01
C GLY A 70 13.58 15.41 -34.43
N GLU A 71 14.46 16.26 -34.96
CA GLU A 71 14.71 16.37 -36.39
C GLU A 71 16.23 16.45 -36.59
N THR A 72 16.76 15.44 -37.27
CA THR A 72 18.13 15.35 -37.76
C THR A 72 18.33 16.43 -38.84
N ASP A 73 19.33 17.29 -38.65
CA ASP A 73 19.79 18.23 -39.67
C ASP A 73 20.60 17.47 -40.73
N ASP A 74 20.08 17.45 -41.95
CA ASP A 74 20.76 16.97 -43.16
C ASP A 74 20.96 18.20 -44.05
N ARG A 75 22.15 18.80 -43.97
CA ARG A 75 22.77 19.67 -45.00
C ARG A 75 24.24 19.96 -44.73
#